data_AF-A0A9E1QUH7-F1
#
_entry.id   AF-A0A9E1QUH7-F1
#
_cell.length_a   1.000
_cell.length_b   1.000
_cell.length_c   1.000
_cell.angle_alpha   90.00
_cell.angle_beta   90.00
_cell.angle_gamma   90.00
#
_symmetry.space_group_name_H-M   'P 1'
#
loop_
_entity.id
_entity.type
_entity.pdbx_description
1 polymer ?
#
loop_
_entity_poly.entity_id
_entity_poly.type
_entity_poly.pdbx_seq_one_letter_code
_entity_poly.pdbx_strand_id
1 'polypeptide(L)'
;RREKLTALTKLSRYIRYSLIEDKSSVWIAQREGRAKNGLDRTEPALLKMLNLSKEKSQTFGTALSELNIVPVSISYEFDPLDIDKSMELAEKYKTGSYEKNEDEDFFSIYKGIVGRKGAVHIAFGDPLKIDFMSADEAALSIDQQIIRNYKPHATNLLAYHKLHKSNDITKEMAAKLQCDWTKITDEFNKRIEALDPVCQKIILEMYANPILQNIDKKK
;
A
#
# COMPACT_ATOMS: atom_id res chain seq x y z
N ARG A 1 -15.95 25.50 -1.01
CA ARG A 1 -14.46 25.59 -0.90
C ARG A 1 -13.99 26.00 0.50
N ARG A 2 -14.52 27.08 1.07
CA ARG A 2 -14.20 27.54 2.46
C ARG A 2 -14.57 26.52 3.54
N GLU A 3 -15.73 25.89 3.42
CA GLU A 3 -16.19 24.86 4.37
C GLU A 3 -15.27 23.63 4.37
N LYS A 4 -14.90 23.10 3.19
CA LYS A 4 -13.94 21.99 3.07
C LYS A 4 -12.60 22.30 3.73
N LEU A 5 -12.03 23.49 3.49
CA LEU A 5 -10.78 23.89 4.15
C LEU A 5 -10.93 24.00 5.68
N THR A 6 -12.07 24.49 6.15
CA THR A 6 -12.37 24.59 7.58
C THR A 6 -12.45 23.21 8.22
N ALA A 7 -13.12 22.25 7.57
CA ALA A 7 -13.20 20.86 8.03
C ALA A 7 -11.82 20.18 8.06
N LEU A 8 -11.02 20.34 7.00
CA LEU A 8 -9.65 19.82 6.95
C LEU A 8 -8.75 20.43 8.03
N THR A 9 -8.88 21.73 8.28
CA THR A 9 -8.13 22.41 9.35
C THR A 9 -8.54 21.90 10.72
N LYS A 10 -9.84 21.66 10.95
CA LYS A 10 -10.34 21.08 12.21
C LYS A 10 -9.79 19.67 12.40
N LEU A 11 -9.82 18.82 11.37
CA LEU A 11 -9.26 17.47 11.41
C LEU A 11 -7.75 17.49 11.70
N SER A 12 -7.01 18.34 11.00
CA SER A 12 -5.57 18.51 11.21
C SER A 12 -5.24 18.90 12.66
N ARG A 13 -5.98 19.86 13.23
CA ARG A 13 -5.82 20.28 14.63
C ARG A 13 -6.16 19.16 15.60
N TYR A 14 -7.23 18.41 15.32
CA TYR A 14 -7.60 17.27 16.15
C TYR A 14 -6.51 16.20 16.18
N ILE A 15 -5.99 15.80 15.01
CA ILE A 15 -4.90 14.81 14.94
C ILE A 15 -3.67 15.32 15.70
N ARG A 16 -3.27 16.58 15.51
CA ARG A 16 -2.13 17.16 16.22
C ARG A 16 -2.35 17.20 17.74
N TYR A 17 -3.53 17.63 18.19
CA TYR A 17 -3.90 17.64 19.60
C TYR A 17 -3.84 16.23 20.20
N SER A 18 -4.42 15.23 19.52
CA SER A 18 -4.38 13.85 19.99
C SER A 18 -2.95 13.30 20.11
N LEU A 19 -2.06 13.66 19.18
CA LEU A 19 -0.66 13.21 19.20
C LEU A 19 0.16 13.94 20.29
N ILE A 20 0.00 15.26 20.42
CA ILE A 20 0.88 16.11 21.25
C ILE A 20 0.34 16.27 22.67
N GLU A 21 -0.96 16.52 22.83
CA GLU A 21 -1.58 16.77 24.14
C GLU A 21 -2.08 15.46 24.76
N ASP A 22 -2.91 14.70 24.02
CA ASP A 22 -3.49 13.44 24.55
C ASP A 22 -2.48 12.27 24.52
N LYS A 23 -1.31 12.44 23.91
CA LYS A 23 -0.27 11.41 23.74
C LYS A 23 -0.80 10.09 23.14
N SER A 24 -1.80 10.19 22.27
CA SER A 24 -2.49 9.06 21.65
C SER A 24 -1.96 8.81 20.24
N SER A 25 -1.71 7.54 19.89
CA SER A 25 -1.28 7.15 18.55
C SER A 25 -2.43 7.16 17.54
N VAL A 26 -2.14 7.53 16.30
CA VAL A 26 -3.11 7.55 15.19
C VAL A 26 -2.58 6.70 14.04
N TRP A 27 -3.42 5.79 13.52
CA TRP A 27 -3.14 5.02 12.30
C TRP A 27 -3.86 5.65 11.12
N ILE A 28 -3.13 5.97 10.05
CA ILE A 28 -3.66 6.66 8.87
C ILE A 28 -3.17 5.95 7.61
N ALA A 29 -4.07 5.68 6.67
CA ALA A 29 -3.70 5.20 5.35
C ALA A 29 -3.06 6.33 4.52
N GLN A 30 -1.97 6.03 3.80
CA GLN A 30 -1.21 7.02 3.03
C GLN A 30 -1.94 7.59 1.80
N ARG A 31 -3.09 7.01 1.44
CA ARG A 31 -4.00 7.44 0.37
C ARG A 31 -5.41 6.88 0.63
N GLU A 32 -6.41 7.53 0.09
CA GLU A 32 -7.79 7.03 0.09
C GLU A 32 -7.92 5.72 -0.69
N GLY A 33 -8.70 4.78 -0.14
CA GLY A 33 -8.99 3.50 -0.76
C GLY A 33 -7.90 2.44 -0.55
N ARG A 34 -8.24 1.19 -0.86
CA ARG A 34 -7.30 0.07 -0.78
C ARG A 34 -6.40 0.03 -2.01
N ALA A 35 -5.16 -0.42 -1.83
CA ALA A 35 -4.24 -0.73 -2.92
C ALA A 35 -4.90 -1.61 -3.98
N LYS A 36 -4.84 -1.23 -5.26
CA LYS A 36 -5.47 -2.00 -6.36
C LYS A 36 -4.48 -2.78 -7.20
N ASN A 37 -3.26 -2.29 -7.35
CA ASN A 37 -2.25 -2.83 -8.25
C ASN A 37 -0.90 -3.07 -7.57
N GLY A 38 -0.82 -3.03 -6.23
CA GLY A 38 0.43 -3.22 -5.51
C GLY A 38 1.46 -2.10 -5.70
N LEU A 39 1.05 -0.96 -6.27
CA LEU A 39 1.86 0.26 -6.36
C LEU A 39 1.31 1.30 -5.39
N ASP A 40 1.73 1.21 -4.13
CA ASP A 40 1.32 2.14 -3.09
C ASP A 40 2.23 3.37 -3.08
N ARG A 41 1.62 4.53 -3.37
CA ARG A 41 2.26 5.84 -3.32
C ARG A 41 1.52 6.73 -2.33
N THR A 42 2.29 7.45 -1.52
CA THR A 42 1.77 8.39 -0.54
C THR A 42 1.20 9.61 -1.25
N GLU A 43 -0.02 10.01 -0.88
CA GLU A 43 -0.68 11.19 -1.44
C GLU A 43 -0.16 12.47 -0.75
N PRO A 44 0.55 13.38 -1.46
CA PRO A 44 1.12 14.59 -0.83
C PRO A 44 0.04 15.48 -0.20
N ALA A 45 -1.19 15.44 -0.70
CA ALA A 45 -2.32 16.19 -0.12
C ALA A 45 -2.61 15.78 1.33
N LEU A 46 -2.37 14.53 1.73
CA LEU A 46 -2.50 14.08 3.11
C LEU A 46 -1.52 14.82 4.02
N LEU A 47 -0.26 14.91 3.62
CA LEU A 47 0.78 15.60 4.41
C LEU A 47 0.54 17.11 4.47
N LYS A 48 0.05 17.71 3.37
CA LYS A 48 -0.42 19.11 3.35
C LYS A 48 -1.56 19.32 4.35
N MET A 49 -2.52 18.39 4.43
CA MET A 49 -3.63 18.43 5.38
C MET A 49 -3.12 18.35 6.83
N LEU A 50 -2.22 17.41 7.15
CA LEU A 50 -1.63 17.29 8.49
C LEU A 50 -0.87 18.56 8.92
N ASN A 51 -0.31 19.30 7.95
CA ASN A 51 0.41 20.55 8.20
C ASN A 51 -0.51 21.79 8.35
N LEU A 52 -1.82 21.70 8.08
CA LEU A 52 -2.75 22.84 8.24
C LEU A 52 -2.86 23.37 9.68
N SER A 53 -2.53 22.54 10.66
CA SER A 53 -2.51 22.87 12.08
C SER A 53 -1.19 23.46 12.56
N LYS A 54 -0.18 23.62 11.68
CA LYS A 54 1.12 24.19 12.03
C LYS A 54 0.98 25.60 12.61
N GLU A 55 1.92 25.95 13.48
CA GLU A 55 2.06 27.32 13.94
C GLU A 55 2.62 28.22 12.83
N LYS A 56 2.42 29.54 12.98
CA LYS A 56 2.92 30.52 12.01
C LYS A 56 4.44 30.54 11.94
N SER A 57 5.12 30.30 13.06
CA SER A 57 6.58 30.25 13.21
C SER A 57 7.22 29.00 12.60
N GLN A 58 6.48 27.91 12.45
CA GLN A 58 7.02 26.63 11.99
C GLN A 58 7.17 26.56 10.47
N THR A 59 8.24 25.90 10.01
CA THR A 59 8.37 25.42 8.63
C THR A 59 7.47 24.20 8.40
N PHE A 60 7.35 23.77 7.15
CA PHE A 60 6.64 22.52 6.84
C PHE A 60 7.28 21.32 7.53
N GLY A 61 8.59 21.13 7.38
CA GLY A 61 9.32 19.98 7.91
C GLY A 61 9.36 19.93 9.43
N THR A 62 9.56 21.07 10.11
CA THR A 62 9.50 21.14 11.58
C THR A 62 8.11 20.76 12.12
N ALA A 63 7.04 21.32 11.54
CA ALA A 63 5.67 20.97 11.94
C ALA A 63 5.32 19.51 11.65
N LEU A 64 5.87 18.92 10.58
CA LEU A 64 5.65 17.51 10.25
C LEU A 64 6.43 16.58 11.18
N SER A 65 7.67 16.93 11.53
CA SER A 65 8.55 16.13 12.41
C SER A 65 7.95 15.96 13.81
N GLU A 66 7.25 16.97 14.33
CA GLU A 66 6.55 16.89 15.62
C GLU A 66 5.47 15.79 15.67
N LEU A 67 4.92 15.41 14.51
CA LEU A 67 3.90 14.37 14.43
C LEU A 67 4.47 12.96 14.59
N ASN A 68 5.80 12.79 14.61
CA ASN A 68 6.50 11.51 14.75
C ASN A 68 5.96 10.43 13.80
N ILE A 69 5.77 10.78 12.52
CA ILE A 69 5.23 9.86 11.51
C ILE A 69 6.21 8.69 11.33
N VAL A 70 5.70 7.46 11.46
CA VAL A 70 6.42 6.21 11.21
C VAL A 70 5.77 5.52 10.01
N PRO A 71 6.48 5.38 8.87
CA PRO A 71 6.00 4.58 7.74
C PRO A 71 5.84 3.11 8.13
N VAL A 72 4.74 2.46 7.70
CA VAL A 72 4.48 1.05 7.99
C VAL A 72 4.20 0.30 6.70
N SER A 73 4.91 -0.80 6.48
CA SER A 73 4.65 -1.74 5.39
C SER A 73 3.90 -2.96 5.90
N ILE A 74 2.88 -3.38 5.15
CA ILE A 74 2.18 -4.64 5.39
C ILE A 74 2.26 -5.48 4.12
N SER A 75 2.97 -6.60 4.18
CA SER A 75 3.16 -7.52 3.06
C SER A 75 2.34 -8.79 3.30
N TYR A 76 1.31 -8.99 2.49
CA TYR A 76 0.47 -10.19 2.50
C TYR A 76 0.98 -11.21 1.48
N GLU A 77 1.06 -12.48 1.85
CA GLU A 77 1.31 -13.58 0.89
C GLU A 77 0.12 -13.74 -0.06
N PHE A 78 -1.10 -13.61 0.46
CA PHE A 78 -2.32 -13.47 -0.32
C PHE A 78 -3.09 -12.24 0.12
N ASP A 79 -3.45 -11.38 -0.82
CA ASP A 79 -4.42 -10.32 -0.60
C ASP A 79 -5.84 -10.92 -0.65
N PRO A 80 -6.61 -10.88 0.45
CA PRO A 80 -7.95 -11.47 0.49
C PRO A 80 -8.93 -10.90 -0.54
N LEU A 81 -8.64 -9.71 -1.07
CA LEU A 81 -9.48 -9.01 -2.04
C LEU A 81 -8.89 -9.00 -3.45
N ASP A 82 -7.80 -9.73 -3.72
CA ASP A 82 -7.14 -9.74 -5.04
C ASP A 82 -8.11 -10.03 -6.21
N ILE A 83 -8.97 -11.02 -6.05
CA ILE A 83 -9.97 -11.44 -7.04
C ILE A 83 -10.99 -10.33 -7.26
N ASP A 84 -11.59 -9.81 -6.18
CA ASP A 84 -12.61 -8.74 -6.27
C ASP A 84 -12.03 -7.48 -6.92
N LYS A 85 -10.79 -7.13 -6.57
CA LYS A 85 -10.05 -6.02 -7.19
C LYS A 85 -9.81 -6.26 -8.67
N SER A 86 -9.46 -7.48 -9.06
CA SER A 86 -9.23 -7.82 -10.47
C SER A 86 -10.50 -7.76 -11.30
N MET A 87 -11.63 -8.20 -10.74
CA MET A 87 -12.94 -8.14 -11.40
C MET A 87 -13.37 -6.70 -11.63
N GLU A 88 -13.29 -5.85 -10.60
CA GLU A 88 -13.57 -4.41 -10.73
C GLU A 88 -12.71 -3.76 -11.82
N LEU A 89 -11.39 -4.01 -11.80
CA LEU A 89 -10.46 -3.42 -12.77
C LEU A 89 -10.69 -3.97 -14.18
N ALA A 90 -10.99 -5.26 -14.32
CA ALA A 90 -11.29 -5.88 -15.60
C ALA A 90 -12.58 -5.33 -16.20
N GLU A 91 -13.62 -5.09 -15.38
CA GLU A 91 -14.85 -4.47 -15.84
C GLU A 91 -14.60 -3.04 -16.29
N LYS A 92 -13.94 -2.21 -15.46
CA LYS A 92 -13.55 -0.84 -15.87
C LYS A 92 -12.77 -0.83 -17.18
N TYR A 93 -11.87 -1.79 -17.40
CA TYR A 93 -11.12 -1.91 -18.64
C TYR A 93 -12.01 -2.28 -19.84
N LYS A 94 -12.99 -3.16 -19.65
CA LYS A 94 -13.88 -3.65 -20.72
C LYS A 94 -15.01 -2.67 -21.06
N THR A 95 -15.59 -1.99 -20.06
CA THR A 95 -16.82 -1.19 -20.20
C THR A 95 -16.60 0.31 -19.99
N GLY A 96 -15.46 0.71 -19.42
CA GLY A 96 -15.14 2.10 -19.08
C GLY A 96 -15.64 2.54 -17.69
N SER A 97 -16.44 1.73 -17.01
CA SER A 97 -16.98 2.04 -15.68
C SER A 97 -17.13 0.76 -14.84
N TYR A 98 -17.37 0.95 -13.54
CA TYR A 98 -17.77 -0.11 -12.64
C TYR A 98 -18.79 0.46 -11.68
N GLU A 99 -19.97 -0.15 -11.65
CA GLU A 99 -21.01 0.20 -10.70
C GLU A 99 -20.91 -0.76 -9.53
N LYS A 100 -20.62 -0.21 -8.36
CA LYS A 100 -20.54 -1.01 -7.14
C LYS A 100 -21.94 -1.47 -6.73
N ASN A 101 -22.03 -2.69 -6.24
CA ASN A 101 -23.25 -3.13 -5.57
C ASN A 101 -23.40 -2.43 -4.21
N GLU A 102 -24.64 -2.24 -3.74
CA GLU A 102 -24.94 -1.55 -2.47
C GLU A 102 -24.19 -2.17 -1.27
N ASP A 103 -24.07 -3.51 -1.22
CA ASP A 103 -23.43 -4.23 -0.12
C ASP A 103 -21.94 -4.55 -0.35
N GLU A 104 -21.36 -4.15 -1.47
CA GLU A 104 -20.00 -4.55 -1.84
C GLU A 104 -18.95 -4.09 -0.83
N ASP A 105 -19.09 -2.87 -0.32
CA ASP A 105 -18.16 -2.34 0.68
C ASP A 105 -18.21 -3.16 1.98
N PHE A 106 -19.41 -3.59 2.41
CA PHE A 106 -19.57 -4.49 3.57
C PHE A 106 -18.87 -5.84 3.33
N PHE A 107 -19.12 -6.47 2.18
CA PHE A 107 -18.50 -7.75 1.85
C PHE A 107 -16.97 -7.64 1.71
N SER A 108 -16.46 -6.53 1.17
CA SER A 108 -15.02 -6.29 1.05
C SER A 108 -14.33 -6.09 2.41
N ILE A 109 -15.03 -5.50 3.38
CA ILE A 109 -14.57 -5.40 4.77
C ILE A 109 -14.53 -6.79 5.39
N TYR A 110 -15.65 -7.51 5.33
CA TYR A 110 -15.76 -8.86 5.88
C TYR A 110 -14.67 -9.79 5.30
N LYS A 111 -14.58 -9.90 3.97
CA LYS A 111 -13.58 -10.73 3.29
C LYS A 111 -12.16 -10.28 3.59
N GLY A 112 -11.91 -8.97 3.70
CA GLY A 112 -10.63 -8.43 4.15
C GLY A 112 -10.22 -8.93 5.54
N ILE A 113 -11.17 -9.06 6.47
CA ILE A 113 -10.92 -9.53 7.84
C ILE A 113 -10.74 -11.05 7.88
N VAL A 114 -11.71 -11.81 7.36
CA VAL A 114 -11.75 -13.28 7.54
C VAL A 114 -10.98 -14.05 6.47
N GLY A 115 -10.72 -13.44 5.32
CA GLY A 115 -10.07 -14.11 4.20
C GLY A 115 -8.63 -14.51 4.52
N ARG A 116 -8.21 -15.65 3.96
CA ARG A 116 -6.87 -16.22 4.16
C ARG A 116 -5.81 -15.30 3.54
N LYS A 117 -4.85 -14.91 4.36
CA LYS A 117 -3.75 -14.00 3.99
C LYS A 117 -2.41 -14.70 3.74
N GLY A 118 -2.33 -15.99 4.08
CA GLY A 118 -1.07 -16.71 4.17
C GLY A 118 -0.14 -16.06 5.21
N ALA A 119 1.15 -16.02 4.92
CA ALA A 119 2.10 -15.26 5.73
C ALA A 119 1.84 -13.75 5.65
N VAL A 120 1.82 -13.08 6.81
CA VAL A 120 1.72 -11.62 6.90
C VAL A 120 2.98 -11.10 7.55
N HIS A 121 3.58 -10.07 6.95
CA HIS A 121 4.73 -9.36 7.52
C HIS A 121 4.39 -7.90 7.71
N ILE A 122 4.65 -7.38 8.91
CA ILE A 122 4.49 -5.97 9.25
C ILE A 122 5.88 -5.45 9.60
N ALA A 123 6.28 -4.35 8.96
CA ALA A 123 7.55 -3.71 9.19
C ALA A 123 7.36 -2.21 9.44
N PHE A 124 7.95 -1.73 10.54
CA PHE A 124 7.96 -0.33 10.91
C PHE A 124 9.23 0.33 10.38
N GLY A 125 9.08 1.50 9.78
CA GLY A 125 10.19 2.35 9.39
C GLY A 125 10.76 3.14 10.56
N ASP A 126 11.65 4.06 10.21
CA ASP A 126 12.20 5.05 11.11
C ASP A 126 11.28 6.28 11.13
N PRO A 127 11.11 6.94 12.30
CA PRO A 127 10.39 8.21 12.36
C PRO A 127 10.96 9.22 11.36
N LEU A 128 10.08 9.98 10.69
CA LEU A 128 10.45 11.06 9.79
C LEU A 128 11.10 12.21 10.58
N LYS A 129 12.43 12.22 10.69
CA LYS A 129 13.21 13.24 11.44
C LYS A 129 13.94 14.26 10.56
N ILE A 130 13.68 14.25 9.25
CA ILE A 130 14.34 15.14 8.28
C ILE A 130 13.49 16.40 8.12
N ASP A 131 14.13 17.57 8.03
CA ASP A 131 13.45 18.82 7.68
C ASP A 131 13.16 18.83 6.17
N PHE A 132 11.98 18.34 5.80
CA PHE A 132 11.50 18.32 4.42
C PHE A 132 11.08 19.72 3.96
N MET A 133 11.41 20.08 2.73
CA MET A 133 11.03 21.37 2.15
C MET A 133 9.60 21.35 1.60
N SER A 134 9.09 20.15 1.27
CA SER A 134 7.75 19.98 0.70
C SER A 134 7.08 18.67 1.10
N ALA A 135 5.76 18.62 0.91
CA ALA A 135 4.98 17.40 1.07
C ALA A 135 5.36 16.32 0.04
N ASP A 136 5.79 16.71 -1.16
CA ASP A 136 6.20 15.78 -2.20
C ASP A 136 7.52 15.08 -1.83
N GLU A 137 8.48 15.79 -1.24
CA GLU A 137 9.70 15.20 -0.68
C GLU A 137 9.42 14.26 0.49
N ALA A 138 8.53 14.67 1.41
CA ALA A 138 8.14 13.84 2.54
C ALA A 138 7.40 12.56 2.09
N ALA A 139 6.50 12.68 1.11
CA ALA A 139 5.80 11.52 0.52
C ALA A 139 6.79 10.55 -0.13
N LEU A 140 7.77 11.06 -0.87
CA LEU A 140 8.83 10.23 -1.45
C LEU A 140 9.64 9.49 -0.38
N SER A 141 9.98 10.16 0.72
CA SER A 141 10.70 9.53 1.84
C SER A 141 9.87 8.40 2.50
N ILE A 142 8.57 8.63 2.69
CA ILE A 142 7.64 7.60 3.19
C ILE A 142 7.61 6.40 2.23
N ASP A 143 7.41 6.65 0.93
CA ASP A 143 7.34 5.60 -0.09
C ASP A 143 8.66 4.81 -0.15
N GLN A 144 9.80 5.48 -0.05
CA GLN A 144 11.11 4.83 0.02
C GLN A 144 11.22 3.91 1.23
N GLN A 145 10.75 4.32 2.42
CA GLN A 145 10.77 3.42 3.57
C GLN A 145 9.80 2.25 3.38
N ILE A 146 8.59 2.50 2.88
CA ILE A 146 7.56 1.46 2.67
C ILE A 146 8.07 0.38 1.70
N ILE A 147 8.60 0.79 0.55
CA ILE A 147 9.10 -0.14 -0.47
C ILE A 147 10.34 -0.89 0.04
N ARG A 148 11.19 -0.26 0.87
CA ARG A 148 12.40 -0.90 1.44
C ARG A 148 12.02 -1.99 2.43
N ASN A 149 10.98 -1.72 3.22
CA ASN A 149 10.50 -2.59 4.29
C ASN A 149 9.50 -3.65 3.79
N TYR A 150 9.05 -3.58 2.53
CA TYR A 150 8.20 -4.60 1.96
C TYR A 150 8.95 -5.93 1.91
N LYS A 151 8.35 -7.00 2.47
CA LYS A 151 8.89 -8.35 2.42
C LYS A 151 8.27 -9.12 1.27
N PRO A 152 9.05 -9.47 0.22
CA PRO A 152 8.58 -10.38 -0.82
C PRO A 152 8.11 -11.72 -0.25
N HIS A 153 7.01 -12.22 -0.77
CA HIS A 153 6.53 -13.58 -0.56
C HIS A 153 6.68 -14.41 -1.84
N ALA A 154 6.51 -15.72 -1.75
CA ALA A 154 6.64 -16.63 -2.91
C ALA A 154 5.64 -16.27 -4.02
N THR A 155 4.42 -15.88 -3.67
CA THR A 155 3.37 -15.43 -4.61
C THR A 155 3.81 -14.22 -5.44
N ASN A 156 4.54 -13.27 -4.85
CA ASN A 156 5.09 -12.13 -5.58
C ASN A 156 6.12 -12.57 -6.64
N LEU A 157 7.00 -13.52 -6.28
CA LEU A 157 8.02 -14.03 -7.20
C LEU A 157 7.41 -14.88 -8.31
N LEU A 158 6.44 -15.74 -7.99
CA LEU A 158 5.69 -16.53 -8.97
C LEU A 158 4.97 -15.64 -9.98
N ALA A 159 4.32 -14.57 -9.51
CA ALA A 159 3.65 -13.60 -10.37
C ALA A 159 4.64 -12.89 -11.31
N TYR A 160 5.77 -12.45 -10.76
CA TYR A 160 6.86 -11.83 -11.53
C TYR A 160 7.40 -12.78 -12.62
N HIS A 161 7.70 -14.04 -12.27
CA HIS A 161 8.22 -15.03 -13.23
C HIS A 161 7.23 -15.31 -14.36
N LYS A 162 5.93 -15.41 -14.04
CA LYS A 162 4.88 -15.62 -15.06
C LYS A 162 4.78 -14.44 -16.04
N LEU A 163 4.94 -13.21 -15.58
CA LEU A 163 4.87 -12.02 -16.44
C LEU A 163 6.14 -11.79 -17.26
N HIS A 164 7.32 -11.93 -16.64
CA HIS A 164 8.58 -11.51 -17.24
C HIS A 164 9.39 -12.65 -17.86
N LYS A 165 9.00 -13.91 -17.64
CA LYS A 165 9.68 -15.12 -18.14
C LYS A 165 11.19 -15.15 -17.83
N SER A 166 11.60 -14.52 -16.73
CA SER A 166 12.99 -14.46 -16.27
C SER A 166 13.07 -14.56 -14.76
N ASN A 167 14.06 -15.31 -14.28
CA ASN A 167 14.27 -15.56 -12.85
C ASN A 167 15.52 -14.86 -12.32
N ASP A 168 16.37 -14.30 -13.19
CA ASP A 168 17.74 -13.95 -12.82
C ASP A 168 17.82 -12.88 -11.72
N ILE A 169 16.94 -11.88 -11.77
CA ILE A 169 16.93 -10.76 -10.82
C ILE A 169 16.35 -11.17 -9.46
N THR A 170 15.56 -12.24 -9.41
CA THR A 170 14.84 -12.69 -8.22
C THR A 170 15.43 -13.96 -7.59
N LYS A 171 16.49 -14.55 -8.16
CA LYS A 171 17.16 -15.76 -7.62
C LYS A 171 17.56 -15.61 -6.16
N GLU A 172 18.21 -14.50 -5.81
CA GLU A 172 18.62 -14.24 -4.41
C GLU A 172 17.43 -14.05 -3.48
N MET A 173 16.34 -13.44 -3.96
CA MET A 173 15.12 -13.28 -3.18
C MET A 173 14.49 -14.64 -2.90
N ALA A 174 14.36 -15.48 -3.93
CA ALA A 174 13.81 -16.83 -3.81
C ALA A 174 14.63 -17.71 -2.86
N ALA A 175 15.97 -17.64 -2.93
CA ALA A 175 16.85 -18.41 -2.05
C ALA A 175 16.72 -18.05 -0.56
N LYS A 176 16.25 -16.84 -0.23
CA LYS A 176 16.03 -16.37 1.14
C LYS A 176 14.65 -16.74 1.70
N LEU A 177 13.72 -17.19 0.86
CA LEU A 177 12.38 -17.56 1.29
C LEU A 177 12.35 -19.00 1.81
N GLN A 178 11.81 -19.15 3.01
CA GLN A 178 11.53 -20.44 3.62
C GLN A 178 10.04 -20.76 3.44
N CYS A 179 9.71 -21.54 2.41
CA CYS A 179 8.35 -21.97 2.12
C CYS A 179 8.34 -23.32 1.39
N ASP A 180 7.18 -23.98 1.41
CA ASP A 180 6.90 -25.13 0.54
C ASP A 180 6.58 -24.62 -0.88
N TRP A 181 7.61 -24.57 -1.73
CA TRP A 181 7.52 -24.07 -3.09
C TRP A 181 6.52 -24.84 -3.95
N THR A 182 6.42 -26.16 -3.79
CA THR A 182 5.48 -26.98 -4.55
C THR A 182 4.05 -26.61 -4.17
N LYS A 183 3.75 -26.62 -2.86
CA LYS A 183 2.41 -26.30 -2.38
C LYS A 183 1.96 -24.88 -2.73
N ILE A 184 2.81 -23.88 -2.53
CA ILE A 184 2.44 -22.49 -2.81
C ILE A 184 2.29 -22.23 -4.30
N THR A 185 3.10 -22.89 -5.14
CA THR A 185 2.97 -22.80 -6.61
C THR A 185 1.65 -23.39 -7.08
N ASP A 186 1.29 -24.59 -6.58
CA ASP A 186 0.03 -25.23 -6.93
C ASP A 186 -1.18 -24.41 -6.47
N GLU A 187 -1.13 -23.88 -5.25
CA GLU A 187 -2.20 -23.04 -4.71
C GLU A 187 -2.36 -21.73 -5.50
N PHE A 188 -1.24 -21.05 -5.79
CA PHE A 188 -1.26 -19.81 -6.56
C PHE A 188 -1.73 -20.06 -7.99
N ASN A 189 -1.24 -21.10 -8.67
CA ASN A 189 -1.68 -21.44 -10.02
C ASN A 189 -3.18 -21.73 -10.08
N LYS A 190 -3.69 -22.59 -9.19
CA LYS A 190 -5.13 -22.91 -9.12
C LYS A 190 -5.98 -21.65 -8.90
N ARG A 191 -5.50 -20.72 -8.06
CA ARG A 191 -6.19 -19.44 -7.81
C ARG A 191 -6.27 -18.58 -9.07
N ILE A 192 -5.18 -18.47 -9.82
CA ILE A 192 -5.12 -17.64 -11.03
C ILE A 192 -5.88 -18.29 -12.19
N GLU A 193 -5.67 -19.57 -12.46
CA GLU A 193 -6.25 -20.30 -13.60
C GLU A 193 -7.79 -20.36 -13.57
N ALA A 194 -8.40 -20.19 -12.39
CA ALA A 194 -9.84 -20.11 -12.22
C ALA A 194 -10.48 -18.80 -12.74
N LEU A 195 -9.67 -17.80 -13.11
CA LEU A 195 -10.13 -16.46 -13.48
C LEU A 195 -10.11 -16.24 -15.00
N ASP A 196 -10.85 -15.23 -15.49
CA ASP A 196 -10.75 -14.82 -16.89
C ASP A 196 -9.36 -14.22 -17.21
N PRO A 197 -8.89 -14.29 -18.47
CA PRO A 197 -7.53 -13.85 -18.83
C PRO A 197 -7.19 -12.41 -18.45
N VAL A 198 -8.17 -11.49 -18.43
CA VAL A 198 -7.95 -10.10 -18.02
C VAL A 198 -7.70 -10.02 -16.51
N CYS A 199 -8.53 -10.70 -15.71
CA CYS A 199 -8.32 -10.79 -14.26
C CYS A 199 -6.98 -11.49 -13.93
N GLN A 200 -6.63 -12.57 -14.63
CA GLN A 200 -5.35 -13.25 -14.47
C GLN A 200 -4.18 -12.28 -14.60
N LYS A 201 -4.16 -11.50 -15.69
CA LYS A 201 -3.12 -10.49 -15.93
C LYS A 201 -3.07 -9.45 -14.81
N ILE A 202 -4.22 -8.91 -14.40
CA ILE A 202 -4.30 -7.88 -13.35
C ILE A 202 -3.77 -8.39 -12.01
N ILE A 203 -4.14 -9.61 -11.60
CA ILE A 203 -3.64 -10.19 -10.35
C ILE A 203 -2.13 -10.40 -10.44
N LEU A 204 -1.63 -10.98 -11.55
CA LEU A 204 -0.20 -11.17 -11.73
C LEU A 204 0.57 -9.85 -11.64
N GLU A 205 0.07 -8.78 -12.26
CA GLU A 205 0.67 -7.44 -12.16
C GLU A 205 0.65 -6.93 -10.73
N MET A 206 -0.46 -7.07 -10.03
CA MET A 206 -0.61 -6.64 -8.64
C MET A 206 0.39 -7.33 -7.70
N TYR A 207 0.62 -8.64 -7.85
CA TYR A 207 1.61 -9.36 -7.03
C TYR A 207 3.06 -9.14 -7.49
N ALA A 208 3.31 -8.86 -8.77
CA ALA A 208 4.67 -8.61 -9.29
C ALA A 208 5.18 -7.19 -9.01
N ASN A 209 4.29 -6.19 -8.93
CA ASN A 209 4.65 -4.80 -8.76
C ASN A 209 5.52 -4.49 -7.53
N PRO A 210 5.30 -5.08 -6.35
CA PRO A 210 6.20 -4.91 -5.20
C PRO A 210 7.64 -5.38 -5.48
N ILE A 211 7.83 -6.40 -6.34
CA ILE A 211 9.15 -6.87 -6.76
C ILE A 211 9.81 -5.84 -7.68
N LEU A 212 9.07 -5.33 -8.67
CA LEU A 212 9.56 -4.29 -9.58
C LEU A 212 10.02 -3.04 -8.82
N GLN A 213 9.20 -2.57 -7.87
CA GLN A 213 9.56 -1.43 -7.02
C GLN A 213 10.82 -1.67 -6.18
N ASN A 214 11.06 -2.91 -5.73
CA ASN A 214 12.26 -3.25 -4.98
C ASN A 214 13.50 -3.32 -5.87
N ILE A 215 13.35 -3.78 -7.12
CA ILE A 215 14.44 -3.87 -8.11
C ILE A 215 14.85 -2.48 -8.59
N ASP A 216 13.90 -1.61 -8.92
CA ASP A 216 14.19 -0.27 -9.46
C ASP A 216 14.97 0.62 -8.48
N LYS A 217 14.96 0.31 -7.18
CA LYS A 217 15.80 0.96 -6.17
C LYS A 217 17.28 0.60 -6.21
N LYS A 218 17.64 -0.54 -6.82
CA LYS A 218 19.03 -0.99 -6.93
C LYS A 218 19.74 -0.39 -8.15
N LYS A 219 19.04 0.38 -8.99
CA LYS A 219 19.57 1.15 -10.11
C LYS A 219 19.69 2.62 -9.71
#